data_AF-A0A2P5WD00-F1
#
_entry.id   AF-A0A2P5WD00-F1
#
_cell.length_a   1.000
_cell.length_b   1.000
_cell.length_c   1.000
_cell.angle_alpha   90.00
_cell.angle_beta   90.00
_cell.angle_gamma   90.00
#
_symmetry.space_group_name_H-M   'P 1'
#
loop_
_entity.id
_entity.type
_entity.pdbx_description
1 polymer ?
#
loop_
_entity_poly.entity_id
_entity_poly.type
_entity_poly.pdbx_seq_one_letter_code
_entity_poly.pdbx_strand_id
1 'polypeptide(L)'
;MGHNNRNNEEKSHHQAADNLVNLFTKANHDLLVVQYRLEKEFQQIYPDNANPMKLVSRMKKIQEELSSLTEQCRELLSAKQVLFFSSNLRNLRVLKLRDLIDKARTILVGNRNLLQRMQASTGTSLTSDSDDPALTNFNQIIDEWTDQVRSRIGMFVALLYPIMADTIGNVLSLGKKAGLRFLAKGLFPVIAGA
;
A
#
# COMPACT_ATOMS: atom_id res chain seq x y z
N MET A 1 -27.44 -20.68 -92.50
CA MET A 1 -28.31 -20.07 -91.47
C MET A 1 -27.86 -20.56 -90.10
N GLY A 2 -27.34 -19.68 -89.23
CA GLY A 2 -26.82 -20.11 -87.91
C GLY A 2 -26.22 -19.01 -87.03
N HIS A 3 -26.04 -17.79 -87.55
CA HIS A 3 -25.42 -16.69 -86.80
C HIS A 3 -26.36 -15.94 -85.83
N ASN A 4 -27.68 -16.06 -85.96
CA ASN A 4 -28.61 -15.32 -85.09
C ASN A 4 -28.85 -16.00 -83.73
N ASN A 5 -28.54 -17.29 -83.56
CA ASN A 5 -28.80 -17.99 -82.31
C ASN A 5 -27.69 -17.80 -81.25
N ARG A 6 -26.42 -17.70 -81.69
CA ARG A 6 -25.26 -17.47 -80.80
C ARG A 6 -25.28 -16.10 -80.11
N ASN A 7 -25.67 -15.05 -80.85
CA ASN A 7 -25.72 -13.69 -80.31
C ASN A 7 -26.84 -13.52 -79.26
N ASN A 8 -27.91 -14.32 -79.31
CA ASN A 8 -29.00 -14.28 -78.33
C ASN A 8 -28.63 -15.00 -77.02
N GLU A 9 -27.86 -16.09 -77.09
CA GLU A 9 -27.38 -16.81 -75.91
C GLU A 9 -26.36 -15.97 -75.13
N GLU A 10 -25.37 -15.35 -75.79
CA GLU A 10 -24.40 -14.45 -75.15
C GLU A 10 -25.06 -13.23 -74.49
N LYS A 11 -26.07 -12.63 -75.16
CA LYS A 11 -26.82 -11.50 -74.61
C LYS A 11 -27.69 -11.92 -73.41
N SER A 12 -28.27 -13.12 -73.44
CA SER A 12 -29.03 -13.70 -72.32
C SER A 12 -28.12 -13.99 -71.11
N HIS A 13 -26.93 -14.54 -71.35
CA HIS A 13 -25.93 -14.78 -70.30
C HIS A 13 -25.43 -13.49 -69.65
N HIS A 14 -25.18 -12.44 -70.45
CA HIS A 14 -24.85 -11.12 -69.90
C HIS A 14 -26.01 -10.53 -69.09
N GLN A 15 -27.23 -10.63 -69.57
CA GLN A 15 -28.41 -10.17 -68.82
C GLN A 15 -28.60 -10.92 -67.50
N ALA A 16 -28.37 -12.23 -67.46
CA ALA A 16 -28.43 -13.02 -66.21
C ALA A 16 -27.33 -12.62 -65.22
N ALA A 17 -26.11 -12.35 -65.71
CA ALA A 17 -25.01 -11.85 -64.90
C ALA A 17 -25.29 -10.44 -64.36
N ASP A 18 -25.81 -9.54 -65.19
CA ASP A 18 -26.20 -8.17 -64.79
C ASP A 18 -27.33 -8.21 -63.75
N ASN A 19 -28.31 -9.09 -63.92
CA ASN A 19 -29.36 -9.31 -62.94
C ASN A 19 -28.80 -9.78 -61.59
N LEU A 20 -27.80 -10.67 -61.61
CA LEU A 20 -27.15 -11.14 -60.39
C LEU A 20 -26.37 -10.03 -59.68
N VAL A 21 -25.63 -9.21 -60.44
CA VAL A 21 -24.92 -8.03 -59.91
C VAL A 21 -25.90 -7.03 -59.29
N ASN A 22 -27.04 -6.78 -59.95
CA ASN A 22 -28.08 -5.91 -59.42
C ASN A 22 -28.70 -6.47 -58.13
N LEU A 23 -28.95 -7.79 -58.08
CA LEU A 23 -29.46 -8.45 -56.87
C LEU A 23 -28.47 -8.36 -55.71
N PHE A 24 -27.17 -8.59 -55.95
CA PHE A 24 -26.15 -8.43 -54.91
C PHE A 24 -26.00 -6.98 -54.47
N THR A 25 -26.05 -6.04 -55.40
CA THR A 25 -26.00 -4.59 -55.08
C THR A 25 -27.19 -4.20 -54.20
N LYS A 26 -28.39 -4.68 -54.55
CA LYS A 26 -29.60 -4.46 -53.76
C LYS A 26 -29.50 -5.12 -52.39
N ALA A 27 -29.10 -6.39 -52.31
CA ALA A 27 -28.96 -7.10 -51.04
C ALA A 27 -27.92 -6.43 -50.13
N ASN A 28 -26.81 -5.94 -50.70
CA ASN A 28 -25.80 -5.21 -49.96
C ASN A 28 -26.34 -3.87 -49.43
N HIS A 29 -27.12 -3.15 -50.25
CA HIS A 29 -27.79 -1.94 -49.82
C HIS A 29 -28.80 -2.21 -48.69
N ASP A 30 -29.63 -3.24 -48.84
CA ASP A 30 -30.63 -3.64 -47.85
C ASP A 30 -29.95 -4.03 -46.52
N LEU A 31 -28.81 -4.74 -46.56
CA LEU A 31 -28.00 -5.06 -45.38
C LEU A 31 -27.43 -3.82 -44.70
N LEU A 32 -26.93 -2.85 -45.46
CA LEU A 32 -26.44 -1.57 -44.91
C LEU A 32 -27.56 -0.77 -44.23
N VAL A 33 -28.75 -0.76 -44.83
CA VAL A 33 -29.92 -0.11 -44.23
C VAL A 33 -30.31 -0.79 -42.91
N VAL A 34 -30.33 -2.13 -42.88
CA VAL A 34 -30.59 -2.89 -41.65
C VAL A 34 -29.53 -2.60 -40.58
N GLN A 35 -28.24 -2.61 -40.93
CA GLN A 35 -27.15 -2.29 -40.00
C GLN A 35 -27.33 -0.88 -39.40
N TYR A 36 -27.59 0.11 -40.24
CA TYR A 36 -27.79 1.48 -39.79
C TYR A 36 -28.99 1.61 -38.83
N ARG A 37 -30.10 0.94 -39.14
CA ARG A 37 -31.28 0.94 -38.26
C ARG A 37 -31.02 0.26 -36.93
N LEU A 38 -30.35 -0.89 -36.94
CA LEU A 38 -29.99 -1.61 -35.72
C LEU A 38 -29.05 -0.78 -34.84
N GLU A 39 -28.05 -0.13 -35.42
CA GLU A 39 -27.14 0.75 -34.67
C GLU A 39 -27.92 1.92 -34.04
N LYS A 40 -28.82 2.55 -34.79
CA LYS A 40 -29.65 3.64 -34.28
C LYS A 40 -30.55 3.19 -33.13
N GLU A 41 -31.24 2.05 -33.28
CA GLU A 41 -32.07 1.48 -32.22
C GLU A 41 -31.24 1.09 -31.00
N PHE A 42 -30.04 0.53 -31.21
CA PHE A 42 -29.12 0.17 -30.14
C PHE A 42 -28.67 1.37 -29.32
N GLN A 43 -28.26 2.46 -29.97
CA GLN A 43 -27.86 3.71 -29.28
C GLN A 43 -29.05 4.39 -28.59
N GLN A 44 -30.27 4.23 -29.11
CA GLN A 44 -31.48 4.79 -28.51
C GLN A 44 -31.92 3.99 -27.27
N ILE A 45 -31.82 2.66 -27.31
CA ILE A 45 -32.17 1.78 -26.19
C ILE A 45 -31.11 1.87 -25.08
N TYR A 46 -29.84 1.97 -25.46
CA TYR A 46 -28.72 2.01 -24.52
C TYR A 46 -27.99 3.35 -24.59
N PRO A 47 -28.35 4.32 -23.73
CA PRO A 47 -27.54 5.53 -23.56
C PRO A 47 -26.12 5.19 -23.09
N ASP A 48 -25.20 6.13 -23.26
CA ASP A 48 -23.76 5.95 -23.03
C ASP A 48 -23.36 5.33 -21.67
N ASN A 49 -24.12 5.61 -20.62
CA ASN A 49 -23.91 5.09 -19.27
C ASN A 49 -24.37 3.63 -19.10
N ALA A 50 -25.22 3.12 -19.99
CA ALA A 50 -25.82 1.78 -19.98
C ALA A 50 -25.39 0.92 -21.18
N ASN A 51 -24.58 1.46 -22.11
CA ASN A 51 -24.08 0.71 -23.25
C ASN A 51 -23.21 -0.48 -22.78
N PRO A 52 -23.56 -1.72 -23.15
CA PRO A 52 -22.88 -2.92 -22.65
C PRO A 52 -21.41 -2.98 -23.07
N MET A 53 -21.04 -2.48 -24.26
CA MET A 53 -19.63 -2.42 -24.68
C MET A 53 -18.81 -1.46 -23.83
N LYS A 54 -19.39 -0.29 -23.48
CA LYS A 54 -18.74 0.69 -22.59
C LYS A 54 -18.69 0.19 -21.14
N LEU A 55 -19.68 -0.58 -20.70
CA LEU A 55 -19.67 -1.19 -19.37
C LEU A 55 -18.58 -2.24 -19.25
N VAL A 56 -18.40 -3.10 -20.26
CA VAL A 56 -17.33 -4.11 -20.27
C VAL A 56 -15.96 -3.45 -20.23
N SER A 57 -15.73 -2.37 -20.98
CA SER A 57 -14.43 -1.66 -20.95
C SER A 57 -14.16 -1.01 -19.59
N ARG A 58 -15.18 -0.35 -18.99
CA ARG A 58 -15.08 0.19 -17.64
C ARG A 58 -14.82 -0.88 -16.58
N MET A 59 -15.48 -2.04 -16.69
CA MET A 59 -15.31 -3.17 -15.78
C MET A 59 -13.88 -3.73 -15.87
N LYS A 60 -13.34 -3.91 -17.08
CA LYS A 60 -11.95 -4.31 -17.28
C LYS A 60 -10.97 -3.33 -16.64
N LYS A 61 -11.18 -2.03 -16.86
CA LYS A 61 -10.37 -0.98 -16.24
C LYS A 61 -10.40 -1.04 -14.71
N ILE A 62 -11.59 -1.18 -14.11
CA ILE A 62 -11.73 -1.31 -12.65
C ILE A 62 -11.02 -2.57 -12.13
N GLN A 63 -11.08 -3.68 -12.86
CA GLN A 63 -10.41 -4.93 -12.50
C GLN A 63 -8.88 -4.79 -12.50
N GLU A 64 -8.33 -4.08 -13.47
CA GLU A 64 -6.90 -3.76 -13.54
C GLU A 64 -6.48 -2.84 -12.38
N GLU A 65 -7.22 -1.76 -12.15
CA GLU A 65 -6.96 -0.81 -11.06
C GLU A 65 -7.03 -1.49 -9.67
N LEU A 66 -7.99 -2.39 -9.47
CA LEU A 66 -8.13 -3.16 -8.23
C LEU A 66 -6.97 -4.14 -8.00
N SER A 67 -6.46 -4.75 -9.08
CA SER A 67 -5.29 -5.63 -9.00
C SER A 67 -4.05 -4.85 -8.57
N SER A 68 -3.80 -3.69 -9.19
CA SER A 68 -2.69 -2.80 -8.80
C SER A 68 -2.82 -2.30 -7.36
N LEU A 69 -4.03 -1.90 -6.94
CA LEU A 69 -4.27 -1.46 -5.57
C LEU A 69 -4.03 -2.58 -4.55
N THR A 70 -4.42 -3.82 -4.88
CA THR A 70 -4.18 -4.99 -4.02
C THR A 70 -2.69 -5.22 -3.81
N GLU A 71 -1.88 -5.07 -4.85
CA GLU A 71 -0.43 -5.17 -4.77
C GLU A 71 0.17 -4.07 -3.88
N GLN A 72 -0.22 -2.81 -4.09
CA GLN A 72 0.21 -1.69 -3.24
C GLN A 72 -0.17 -1.89 -1.77
N CYS A 73 -1.37 -2.41 -1.49
CA CYS A 73 -1.79 -2.74 -0.13
C CYS A 73 -0.92 -3.85 0.49
N ARG A 74 -0.52 -4.87 -0.29
CA ARG A 74 0.36 -5.94 0.20
C ARG A 74 1.76 -5.42 0.52
N GLU A 75 2.32 -4.57 -0.33
CA GLU A 75 3.62 -3.93 -0.09
C GLU A 75 3.58 -3.03 1.15
N LEU A 76 2.52 -2.23 1.31
CA LEU A 76 2.35 -1.41 2.50
C LEU A 76 2.25 -2.26 3.77
N LEU A 77 1.52 -3.38 3.71
CA LEU A 77 1.38 -4.30 4.83
C LEU A 77 2.71 -4.98 5.17
N SER A 78 3.50 -5.37 4.17
CA SER A 78 4.81 -5.98 4.37
C SER A 78 5.80 -4.97 4.97
N ALA A 79 5.82 -3.73 4.48
CA ALA A 79 6.63 -2.65 5.03
C ALA A 79 6.26 -2.37 6.51
N LYS A 80 4.97 -2.33 6.84
CA LYS A 80 4.50 -2.18 8.21
C LYS A 80 4.97 -3.34 9.10
N GLN A 81 4.87 -4.58 8.62
CA GLN A 81 5.30 -5.76 9.35
C GLN A 81 6.81 -5.73 9.65
N VAL A 82 7.62 -5.37 8.65
CA VAL A 82 9.09 -5.22 8.78
C VAL A 82 9.45 -4.17 9.83
N LEU A 83 8.77 -3.01 9.81
CA LEU A 83 8.99 -1.97 10.82
C LEU A 83 8.62 -2.43 12.24
N PHE A 84 7.54 -3.21 12.40
CA PHE A 84 7.15 -3.76 13.69
C PHE A 84 8.22 -4.74 14.22
N PHE A 85 8.67 -5.70 13.41
CA PHE A 85 9.72 -6.63 13.81
C PHE A 85 11.04 -5.92 14.11
N SER A 86 11.44 -4.94 13.29
CA SER A 86 12.63 -4.12 13.50
C SER A 86 12.54 -3.29 14.79
N SER A 87 11.37 -2.72 15.08
CA SER A 87 11.11 -1.99 16.33
C SER A 87 11.17 -2.92 17.55
N ASN A 88 10.49 -4.07 17.50
CA ASN A 88 10.49 -5.05 18.58
C ASN A 88 11.91 -5.56 18.88
N LEU A 89 12.69 -5.88 17.84
CA LEU A 89 14.09 -6.30 17.98
C LEU A 89 14.99 -5.18 18.54
N ARG A 90 14.70 -3.91 18.22
CA ARG A 90 15.39 -2.76 18.84
C ARG A 90 15.02 -2.63 20.31
N ASN A 91 13.74 -2.72 20.67
CA ASN A 91 13.28 -2.67 22.06
C ASN A 91 13.91 -3.79 22.90
N LEU A 92 13.96 -5.01 22.37
CA LEU A 92 14.58 -6.16 23.04
C LEU A 92 16.09 -5.94 23.29
N ARG A 93 16.80 -5.31 22.35
CA ARG A 93 18.21 -4.96 22.51
C ARG A 93 18.43 -3.88 23.56
N VAL A 94 17.57 -2.86 23.61
CA VAL A 94 17.63 -1.80 24.62
C VAL A 94 17.36 -2.35 26.02
N LEU A 95 16.36 -3.22 26.19
CA LEU A 95 16.09 -3.91 27.45
C LEU A 95 17.29 -4.73 27.93
N LYS A 96 17.89 -5.56 27.05
CA LYS A 96 19.10 -6.32 27.39
C LYS A 96 20.28 -5.44 27.74
N LEU A 97 20.42 -4.27 27.10
CA LEU A 97 21.48 -3.33 27.42
C LEU A 97 21.27 -2.69 28.80
N ARG A 98 20.02 -2.39 29.15
CA ARG A 98 19.62 -1.89 30.48
C ARG A 98 20.00 -2.89 31.57
N ASP A 99 19.65 -4.16 31.38
CA ASP A 99 19.98 -5.23 32.34
C ASP A 99 21.50 -5.36 32.55
N LEU A 100 22.29 -5.22 31.48
CA LEU A 100 23.75 -5.26 31.56
C LEU A 100 24.32 -4.08 32.34
N ILE A 101 23.77 -2.88 32.12
CA ILE A 101 24.14 -1.66 32.84
C ILE A 101 23.81 -1.79 34.33
N ASP A 102 22.62 -2.29 34.66
CA ASP A 102 22.19 -2.46 36.06
C ASP A 102 23.05 -3.51 36.79
N LYS A 103 23.45 -4.57 36.09
CA LYS A 103 24.40 -5.56 36.62
C LYS A 103 25.78 -4.97 36.86
N ALA A 104 26.31 -4.18 35.92
CA ALA A 104 27.59 -3.49 36.09
C ALA A 104 27.54 -2.51 37.27
N ARG A 105 26.46 -1.74 37.40
CA ARG A 105 26.22 -0.82 38.53
C ARG A 105 26.20 -1.56 39.87
N THR A 106 25.52 -2.71 39.94
CA THR A 106 25.44 -3.52 41.17
C THR A 106 26.81 -4.04 41.59
N ILE A 107 27.62 -4.55 40.65
CA ILE A 107 28.97 -5.03 40.91
C ILE A 107 29.88 -3.88 41.36
N LEU A 108 29.81 -2.73 40.70
CA LEU A 108 30.63 -1.57 41.04
C LEU A 108 30.32 -1.06 42.46
N VAL A 109 29.04 -0.94 42.81
CA VAL A 109 28.59 -0.56 44.16
C VAL A 109 29.02 -1.62 45.19
N GLY A 110 28.91 -2.91 44.86
CA GLY A 110 29.36 -4.00 45.73
C GLY A 110 30.87 -3.94 46.01
N ASN A 111 31.68 -3.79 44.96
CA ASN A 111 33.14 -3.66 45.07
C ASN A 111 33.55 -2.43 45.88
N ARG A 112 32.85 -1.29 45.69
CA ARG A 112 33.10 -0.04 46.43
C ARG A 112 32.81 -0.20 47.92
N ASN A 113 31.70 -0.85 48.28
CA ASN A 113 31.39 -1.14 49.69
C ASN A 113 32.47 -2.01 50.35
N LEU A 114 33.01 -2.99 49.62
CA LEU A 114 34.10 -3.83 50.10
C LEU A 114 35.39 -3.01 50.35
N LEU A 115 35.74 -2.14 49.39
CA LEU A 115 36.87 -1.22 49.50
C LEU A 115 36.72 -0.25 50.67
N GLN A 116 35.56 0.35 50.86
CA GLN A 116 35.30 1.24 51.99
C GLN A 116 35.48 0.55 53.34
N ARG A 117 34.99 -0.70 53.48
CA ARG A 117 35.19 -1.48 54.72
C ARG A 117 36.67 -1.80 54.95
N MET A 118 37.41 -2.12 53.91
CA MET A 118 38.85 -2.37 53.97
C MET A 118 39.64 -1.09 54.31
N GLN A 119 39.28 0.05 53.73
CA GLN A 119 39.90 1.34 54.04
C GLN A 119 39.62 1.76 55.48
N ALA A 120 38.38 1.60 55.96
CA ALA A 120 37.99 1.83 57.34
C ALA A 120 38.77 0.94 58.33
N SER A 121 39.12 -0.30 57.96
CA SER A 121 39.94 -1.19 58.80
C SER A 121 41.44 -0.88 58.75
N THR A 122 41.93 -0.12 57.75
CA THR A 122 43.37 0.14 57.54
C THR A 122 43.77 1.57 57.90
N GLY A 123 42.81 2.43 58.31
CA GLY A 123 43.07 3.77 58.86
C GLY A 123 43.52 4.83 57.83
N THR A 124 43.34 4.58 56.53
CA THR A 124 43.69 5.53 55.46
C THR A 124 42.48 6.39 55.08
N SER A 125 42.74 7.67 54.71
CA SER A 125 41.70 8.70 54.50
C SER A 125 40.54 8.23 53.62
N LEU A 126 39.33 8.46 54.13
CA LEU A 126 38.06 8.25 53.45
C LEU A 126 37.92 9.28 52.32
N THR A 127 38.13 8.89 51.06
CA THR A 127 37.85 9.77 49.92
C THR A 127 36.33 9.96 49.85
N SER A 128 35.87 11.20 50.05
CA SER A 128 34.47 11.61 50.00
C SER A 128 33.78 11.17 48.70
N ASP A 129 32.50 10.84 48.80
CA ASP A 129 31.69 10.23 47.73
C ASP A 129 31.60 11.08 46.44
N SER A 130 31.91 12.39 46.52
CA SER A 130 31.94 13.33 45.39
C SER A 130 33.26 13.38 44.60
N ASP A 131 34.35 12.82 45.16
CA ASP A 131 35.70 13.08 44.66
C ASP A 131 36.28 11.92 43.86
N ASP A 132 35.48 10.90 43.52
CA ASP A 132 35.89 9.78 42.67
C ASP A 132 35.60 10.09 41.18
N PRO A 133 36.62 10.53 40.41
CA PRO A 133 36.45 10.93 39.02
C PRO A 133 35.97 9.77 38.13
N ALA A 134 36.20 8.51 38.51
CA ALA A 134 35.78 7.36 37.72
C ALA A 134 34.26 7.12 37.82
N LEU A 135 33.69 7.31 39.01
CA LEU A 135 32.23 7.16 39.23
C LEU A 135 31.46 8.32 38.60
N THR A 136 31.97 9.54 38.71
CA THR A 136 31.37 10.73 38.08
C THR A 136 31.39 10.60 36.56
N ASN A 137 32.51 10.15 35.98
CA ASN A 137 32.63 9.89 34.55
C ASN A 137 31.66 8.78 34.09
N PHE A 138 31.55 7.68 34.84
CA PHE A 138 30.62 6.60 34.51
C PHE A 138 29.15 7.06 34.53
N ASN A 139 28.74 7.83 35.55
CA ASN A 139 27.38 8.38 35.61
C ASN A 139 27.12 9.37 34.47
N GLN A 140 28.09 10.20 34.11
CA GLN A 140 27.98 11.13 32.98
C GLN A 140 27.81 10.38 31.65
N ILE A 141 28.56 9.30 31.41
CA ILE A 141 28.40 8.44 30.23
C ILE A 141 27.01 7.81 30.20
N ILE A 142 26.49 7.34 31.34
CA ILE A 142 25.15 6.75 31.45
C ILE A 142 24.07 7.77 31.10
N ASP A 143 24.20 9.01 31.58
CA ASP A 143 23.24 10.08 31.33
C ASP A 143 23.27 10.51 29.86
N GLU A 144 24.46 10.70 29.28
CA GLU A 144 24.62 11.00 27.86
C GLU A 144 24.02 9.91 26.96
N TRP A 145 24.25 8.64 27.31
CA TRP A 145 23.67 7.52 26.57
C TRP A 145 22.15 7.45 26.71
N THR A 146 21.62 7.78 27.89
CA THR A 146 20.18 7.81 28.17
C THR A 146 19.49 8.89 27.33
N ASP A 147 20.10 10.07 27.19
CA ASP A 147 19.59 11.16 26.37
C ASP A 147 19.67 10.86 24.87
N GLN A 148 20.76 10.24 24.40
CA GLN A 148 20.86 9.81 22.99
C GLN A 148 19.80 8.76 22.62
N VAL A 149 19.52 7.81 23.52
CA VAL A 149 18.48 6.79 23.30
C VAL A 149 17.08 7.44 23.30
N ARG A 150 16.81 8.37 24.22
CA ARG A 150 15.52 9.08 24.30
C ARG A 150 15.28 9.97 23.08
N SER A 151 16.30 10.71 22.63
CA SER A 151 16.24 11.54 21.42
C SER A 151 15.93 10.71 20.17
N ARG A 152 16.59 9.55 20.01
CA ARG A 152 16.33 8.65 18.88
C ARG A 152 14.91 8.07 18.92
N ILE A 153 14.39 7.70 20.10
CA ILE A 153 13.01 7.22 20.25
C ILE A 153 12.00 8.33 19.89
N GLY A 154 12.23 9.57 20.36
CA GLY A 154 11.40 10.72 20.01
C GLY A 154 11.39 11.03 18.52
N MET A 155 12.55 10.96 17.86
CA MET A 155 12.68 11.18 16.42
C MET A 155 11.96 10.10 15.59
N PHE A 156 11.98 8.85 16.04
CA PHE A 156 11.22 7.77 15.40
C PHE A 156 9.70 7.97 15.53
N VAL A 157 9.21 8.43 16.68
CA VAL A 157 7.78 8.74 16.90
C VAL A 157 7.35 9.93 16.04
N ALA A 158 8.17 10.99 15.98
CA ALA A 158 7.90 12.19 15.19
C ALA A 158 7.86 11.96 13.68
N LEU A 159 8.63 10.98 13.17
CA LEU A 159 8.66 10.65 11.74
C LEU A 159 7.55 9.67 11.32
N LEU A 160 7.10 8.78 12.23
CA LEU A 160 6.05 7.80 11.93
C LEU A 160 4.64 8.36 12.14
N TYR A 161 4.46 9.32 13.05
CA TYR A 161 3.15 9.91 13.34
C TYR A 161 2.49 10.57 12.11
N PRO A 162 3.20 11.37 11.27
CA PRO A 162 2.64 11.97 10.06
C PRO A 162 2.27 10.91 9.01
N ILE A 163 3.13 9.89 8.85
CA ILE A 163 2.92 8.81 7.87
C ILE A 163 1.67 7.98 8.24
N MET A 164 1.50 7.69 9.52
CA MET A 164 0.31 6.99 10.03
C MET A 164 -0.95 7.86 9.90
N ALA A 165 -0.86 9.17 10.20
CA ALA A 165 -1.98 10.10 10.08
C ALA A 165 -2.45 10.26 8.62
N ASP A 166 -1.53 10.39 7.66
CA ASP A 166 -1.84 10.49 6.23
C ASP A 166 -2.41 9.18 5.68
N THR A 167 -1.90 8.03 6.13
CA THR A 167 -2.43 6.72 5.70
C THR A 167 -3.88 6.53 6.18
N ILE A 168 -4.19 6.91 7.41
CA ILE A 168 -5.55 6.85 7.96
C ILE A 168 -6.46 7.84 7.22
N GLY A 169 -5.99 9.06 6.93
CA GLY A 169 -6.72 10.07 6.16
C GLY A 169 -7.08 9.60 4.74
N ASN A 170 -6.12 8.97 4.05
CA ASN A 170 -6.32 8.42 2.70
C ASN A 170 -7.31 7.24 2.71
N VAL A 171 -7.22 6.34 3.69
CA VAL A 171 -8.16 5.21 3.83
C VAL A 171 -9.58 5.69 4.15
N LEU A 172 -9.75 6.70 5.02
CA LEU A 172 -11.06 7.31 5.30
C LEU A 172 -11.63 8.07 4.09
N SER A 173 -10.78 8.74 3.31
CA SER A 173 -11.15 9.44 2.07
C SER A 173 -11.63 8.46 1.00
N LEU A 174 -10.92 7.35 0.83
CA LEU A 174 -11.29 6.26 -0.08
C LEU A 174 -12.61 5.60 0.33
N GLY A 175 -12.81 5.35 1.64
CA GLY A 175 -14.06 4.80 2.17
C GLY A 175 -15.28 5.71 1.93
N LYS A 176 -15.11 7.04 2.02
CA LYS A 176 -16.16 8.02 1.69
C LYS A 176 -16.48 8.05 0.20
N LYS A 177 -15.47 7.99 -0.69
CA LYS A 177 -15.68 7.97 -2.15
C LYS A 177 -16.34 6.67 -2.63
N ALA A 178 -16.13 5.56 -1.95
CA ALA A 178 -16.69 4.26 -2.29
C ALA A 178 -18.10 3.98 -1.71
N GLY A 179 -18.70 4.92 -0.96
CA GLY A 179 -20.04 4.74 -0.36
C GLY A 179 -20.10 3.70 0.77
N LEU A 180 -18.95 3.20 1.26
CA LEU A 180 -18.87 2.23 2.34
C LEU A 180 -19.08 2.93 3.70
N ARG A 181 -20.34 2.93 4.18
CA ARG A 181 -20.71 3.38 5.55
C ARG A 181 -20.21 2.46 6.68
N PHE A 182 -19.32 1.50 6.39
CA PHE A 182 -18.96 0.41 7.31
C PHE A 182 -17.69 0.64 8.15
N LEU A 183 -16.80 1.56 7.79
CA LEU A 183 -15.52 1.69 8.51
C LEU A 183 -15.56 2.56 9.78
N ALA A 184 -16.60 3.39 9.97
CA ALA A 184 -16.67 4.31 11.11
C ALA A 184 -17.01 3.63 12.45
N LYS A 185 -17.55 2.39 12.44
CA LYS A 185 -18.03 1.73 13.67
C LYS A 185 -17.08 0.64 14.22
N GLY A 186 -16.12 0.17 13.43
CA GLY A 186 -15.27 -0.97 13.81
C GLY A 186 -13.84 -0.62 14.25
N LEU A 187 -13.30 0.55 13.86
CA LEU A 187 -11.87 0.85 14.06
C LEU A 187 -11.58 1.71 15.30
N PHE A 188 -12.60 2.32 15.91
CA PHE A 188 -12.43 3.20 17.07
C PHE A 188 -12.14 2.49 18.42
N PRO A 189 -12.56 1.24 18.70
CA PRO A 189 -12.25 0.63 20.00
C PRO A 189 -10.83 0.07 20.11
N VAL A 190 -10.11 -0.13 19.00
CA VAL A 190 -8.78 -0.77 19.02
C VAL A 190 -7.66 0.24 19.32
N ILE A 191 -7.91 1.54 19.19
CA ILE A 191 -6.91 2.59 19.44
C ILE A 191 -7.09 3.23 20.83
N ALA A 192 -8.25 3.05 21.47
CA ALA A 192 -8.55 3.65 22.78
C ALA A 192 -8.36 2.70 23.98
N GLY A 193 -7.84 1.49 23.76
CA GLY A 193 -7.70 0.48 24.81
C GLY A 193 -6.57 -0.51 24.56
N ALA A 194 -5.32 -0.04 24.60
CA ALA A 194 -4.12 -0.82 24.90
C ALA A 194 -2.95 0.14 25.17
#